data_AF-A0A0F9B1F9-F1
#
_entry.id   AF-A0A0F9B1F9-F1
#
_cell.length_a   1.000
_cell.length_b   1.000
_cell.length_c   1.000
_cell.angle_alpha   90.00
_cell.angle_beta   90.00
_cell.angle_gamma   90.00
#
_symmetry.space_group_name_H-M   'P 1'
#
loop_
_entity.id
_entity.type
_entity.pdbx_description
1 polymer ?
#
loop_
_entity_poly.entity_id
_entity_poly.type
_entity_poly.pdbx_seq_one_letter_code
_entity_poly.pdbx_strand_id
1 'polypeptide(L)'
;ALTPQPEVTFTVSNQIAPINLDKVPEISDRSAAIAASLPGRDISLETSMVVSGQSKFVSVELPRNKWDRVELLHFTDLQYGNSQCNEKKIIEYRDWVLAEPNRLALFGGDMCDYNTMLSVGKGAMEQRFDPDEQVLSLAEILAPISHRVIGYVGGNHEQRGQKIGHDFGAHLASLLRIPYSAGIQHIDLYFGKWKPFKIYLWHGRGGARTMGAKAQIMGTVVSHDRANLYISGHTHSALVIPGSHIERDHKAKQVRMEKYYCVSSTSFMNYYGTYAESAYYAPNFLLMGAAIVYPNRTFRISI
;
A
#
# COMPACT_ATOMS: atom_id res chain seq x y z
N ALA A 1 -26.94 13.78 67.42
CA ALA A 1 -25.62 13.15 67.25
C ALA A 1 -25.66 12.31 65.98
N LEU A 2 -25.05 12.79 64.90
CA LEU A 2 -24.86 12.04 63.66
C LEU A 2 -23.45 11.47 63.72
N THR A 3 -23.32 10.14 63.74
CA THR A 3 -22.04 9.45 63.63
C THR A 3 -21.44 9.68 62.23
N PRO A 4 -20.15 10.04 62.11
CA PRO A 4 -19.53 10.15 60.80
C PRO A 4 -19.38 8.76 60.18
N GLN A 5 -19.73 8.63 58.90
CA GLN A 5 -19.41 7.45 58.09
C GLN A 5 -17.89 7.41 57.87
N PRO A 6 -17.25 6.22 57.88
CA PRO A 6 -15.82 6.13 57.64
C PRO A 6 -15.49 6.49 56.19
N GLU A 7 -14.53 7.40 55.99
CA GLU A 7 -13.94 7.67 54.67
C GLU A 7 -13.26 6.40 54.16
N VAL A 8 -13.82 5.81 53.10
CA VAL A 8 -13.17 4.75 52.35
C VAL A 8 -12.15 5.39 51.41
N THR A 9 -10.90 5.47 51.85
CA THR A 9 -9.77 5.80 50.97
C THR A 9 -9.51 4.62 50.03
N PHE A 10 -9.89 4.77 48.77
CA PHE A 10 -9.46 3.85 47.70
C PHE A 10 -7.99 4.12 47.38
N THR A 11 -7.08 3.31 47.90
CA THR A 11 -5.71 3.22 47.35
C THR A 11 -5.79 2.50 46.02
N VAL A 12 -5.76 3.25 44.91
CA VAL A 12 -5.61 2.68 43.57
C VAL A 12 -4.18 2.14 43.46
N SER A 13 -3.99 0.86 43.80
CA SER A 13 -2.77 0.15 43.43
C SER A 13 -2.88 -0.12 41.91
N ASN A 14 -2.24 0.72 41.10
CA ASN A 14 -2.15 0.58 39.64
C ASN A 14 -1.24 -0.58 39.22
N GLN A 15 -1.23 -1.69 39.95
CA GLN A 15 -0.52 -2.89 39.55
C GLN A 15 -1.53 -3.85 38.93
N ILE A 16 -1.69 -3.73 37.61
CA ILE A 16 -2.32 -4.76 36.80
C ILE A 16 -1.61 -6.08 37.15
N ALA A 17 -2.36 -7.08 37.57
CA ALA A 17 -1.78 -8.38 37.91
C ALA A 17 -0.96 -8.90 36.72
N PRO A 18 0.25 -9.46 36.95
CA PRO A 18 1.09 -9.95 35.87
C PRO A 18 0.34 -11.04 35.10
N ILE A 19 0.16 -10.83 33.80
CA ILE A 19 -0.40 -11.84 32.90
C ILE A 19 0.68 -12.89 32.67
N ASN A 20 0.32 -14.16 32.81
CA ASN A 20 1.18 -15.25 32.39
C ASN A 20 1.20 -15.28 30.85
N LEU A 21 2.27 -14.74 30.26
CA LEU A 21 2.44 -14.63 28.81
C LEU A 21 2.46 -16.01 28.13
N ASP A 22 2.89 -17.07 28.83
CA ASP A 22 2.89 -18.45 28.31
C ASP A 22 1.47 -19.02 28.13
N LYS A 23 0.44 -18.31 28.59
CA LYS A 23 -0.99 -18.66 28.43
C LYS A 23 -1.75 -17.68 27.55
N VAL A 24 -1.07 -16.72 26.93
CA VAL A 24 -1.70 -15.79 25.99
C VAL A 24 -1.87 -16.51 24.64
N PRO A 25 -2.98 -16.34 23.91
CA PRO A 25 -3.25 -17.09 22.69
C PRO A 25 -2.24 -16.85 21.56
N GLU A 26 -2.10 -17.86 20.70
CA GLU A 26 -1.19 -17.95 19.53
C GLU A 26 -1.18 -16.72 18.61
N ILE A 27 -2.30 -15.98 18.49
CA ILE A 27 -2.38 -14.75 17.68
C ILE A 27 -1.41 -13.67 18.20
N SER A 28 -1.26 -13.56 19.52
CA SER A 28 -0.29 -12.66 20.14
C SER A 28 1.15 -13.07 19.79
N ASP A 29 1.41 -14.38 19.78
CA ASP A 29 2.72 -14.93 19.46
C ASP A 29 3.08 -14.72 17.99
N ARG A 30 2.13 -14.90 17.06
CA ARG A 30 2.33 -14.60 15.64
C ARG A 30 2.63 -13.14 15.38
N SER A 31 1.85 -12.24 15.98
CA SER A 31 2.10 -10.79 15.86
C SER A 31 3.47 -10.40 16.42
N ALA A 32 3.88 -10.99 17.54
CA ALA A 32 5.21 -10.80 18.11
C ALA A 32 6.31 -11.36 17.21
N ALA A 33 6.11 -12.55 16.63
CA ALA A 33 7.04 -13.17 15.69
C ALA A 33 7.22 -12.33 14.43
N ILE A 34 6.13 -11.81 13.85
CA ILE A 34 6.18 -10.86 12.72
C ILE A 34 7.02 -9.65 13.12
N ALA A 35 6.70 -9.00 14.23
CA ALA A 35 7.43 -7.83 14.71
C ALA A 35 8.93 -8.09 14.93
N ALA A 36 9.29 -9.27 15.43
CA ALA A 36 10.68 -9.69 15.65
C ALA A 36 11.42 -10.02 14.34
N SER A 37 10.70 -10.43 13.29
CA SER A 37 11.25 -10.75 11.97
C SER A 37 11.47 -9.55 11.05
N LEU A 38 10.96 -8.36 11.41
CA LEU A 38 11.05 -7.18 10.55
C LEU A 38 12.51 -6.73 10.40
N PRO A 39 13.02 -6.60 9.16
CA PRO A 39 14.36 -6.10 8.89
C PRO A 39 14.51 -4.60 9.16
N GLY A 40 15.75 -4.16 9.41
CA GLY A 40 16.10 -2.75 9.48
C GLY A 40 16.01 -2.02 8.13
N ARG A 41 15.82 -0.70 8.16
CA ARG A 41 15.77 0.15 6.95
C ARG A 41 17.13 0.77 6.64
N ASP A 42 17.51 0.68 5.37
CA ASP A 42 18.70 1.31 4.78
C ASP A 42 18.41 2.71 4.19
N ILE A 43 17.17 3.18 4.28
CA ILE A 43 16.68 4.44 3.73
C ILE A 43 16.10 5.29 4.87
N SER A 44 16.20 6.61 4.75
CA SER A 44 15.50 7.52 5.66
C SER A 44 14.06 7.66 5.18
N LEU A 45 13.09 7.43 6.08
CA LEU A 45 11.67 7.56 5.80
C LEU A 45 11.01 8.32 6.95
N GLU A 46 10.40 9.44 6.62
CA GLU A 46 9.65 10.28 7.56
C GLU A 46 8.21 10.40 7.10
N THR A 47 7.28 10.34 8.05
CA THR A 47 5.85 10.54 7.79
C THR A 47 5.38 11.87 8.37
N SER A 48 4.48 12.54 7.67
CA SER A 48 3.87 13.78 8.14
C SER A 48 2.43 13.91 7.65
N MET A 49 1.76 15.01 8.03
CA MET A 49 0.34 15.24 7.77
C MET A 49 -0.51 14.05 8.24
N VAL A 50 -0.44 13.75 9.53
CA VAL A 50 -1.20 12.66 10.14
C VAL A 50 -2.66 13.08 10.31
N VAL A 51 -3.56 12.39 9.62
CA VAL A 51 -5.01 12.63 9.70
C VAL A 51 -5.67 11.32 10.13
N SER A 52 -6.36 11.34 11.27
CA SER A 52 -7.00 10.16 11.86
C SER A 52 -6.04 8.96 12.01
N GLY A 53 -4.80 9.22 12.45
CA GLY A 53 -3.77 8.19 12.62
C GLY A 53 -3.11 7.69 11.32
N GLN A 54 -3.47 8.25 10.16
CA GLN A 54 -2.93 7.85 8.86
C GLN A 54 -2.00 8.92 8.29
N SER A 55 -0.83 8.51 7.78
CA SER A 55 0.16 9.41 7.18
C SER A 55 -0.19 9.74 5.73
N LYS A 56 -0.55 10.99 5.45
CA LYS A 56 -0.89 11.44 4.08
C LYS A 56 0.34 11.84 3.26
N PHE A 57 1.44 12.17 3.92
CA PHE A 57 2.68 12.56 3.30
C PHE A 57 3.86 11.71 3.80
N VAL A 58 4.72 11.29 2.89
CA VAL A 58 5.94 10.53 3.19
C VAL A 58 7.12 11.19 2.49
N SER A 59 8.19 11.46 3.25
CA SER A 59 9.47 11.91 2.72
C SER A 59 10.46 10.76 2.78
N VAL A 60 11.12 10.47 1.66
CA VAL A 60 12.08 9.38 1.53
C VAL A 60 13.41 9.93 1.05
N GLU A 61 14.45 9.85 1.86
CA GLU A 61 15.81 10.21 1.45
C GLU A 61 16.62 8.94 1.20
N LEU A 62 17.06 8.78 -0.05
CA LEU A 62 17.92 7.67 -0.44
C LEU A 62 19.39 8.01 -0.17
N PRO A 63 20.21 7.02 0.24
CA PRO A 63 21.62 7.23 0.48
C PRO A 63 22.34 7.74 -0.78
N ARG A 64 23.11 8.82 -0.61
CA ARG A 64 23.84 9.45 -1.72
C ARG A 64 24.88 8.49 -2.29
N ASN A 65 24.96 8.41 -3.61
CA ASN A 65 25.96 7.63 -4.36
C ASN A 65 25.96 6.12 -4.08
N LYS A 66 24.97 5.57 -3.36
CA LYS A 66 24.87 4.11 -3.13
C LYS A 66 24.40 3.36 -4.38
N TRP A 67 23.50 3.96 -5.14
CA TRP A 67 22.84 3.32 -6.28
C TRP A 67 22.87 4.21 -7.53
N ASP A 68 23.06 3.59 -8.70
CA ASP A 68 23.03 4.22 -10.03
C ASP A 68 21.59 4.48 -10.52
N ARG A 69 20.64 3.69 -10.00
CA ARG A 69 19.20 3.79 -10.22
C ARG A 69 18.45 3.16 -9.06
N VAL A 70 17.18 3.51 -8.92
CA VAL A 70 16.23 2.85 -8.01
C VAL A 70 15.01 2.39 -8.81
N GLU A 71 14.50 1.22 -8.46
CA GLU A 71 13.33 0.62 -9.09
C GLU A 71 12.16 0.70 -8.09
N LEU A 72 11.09 1.41 -8.46
CA LEU A 72 9.86 1.52 -7.69
C LEU A 72 8.87 0.51 -8.23
N LEU A 73 8.49 -0.48 -7.41
CA LEU A 73 7.74 -1.65 -7.81
C LEU A 73 6.36 -1.64 -7.14
N HIS A 74 5.31 -1.81 -7.94
CA HIS A 74 3.95 -1.72 -7.46
C HIS A 74 3.42 -3.08 -6.99
N PHE A 75 2.89 -3.12 -5.77
CA PHE A 75 2.15 -4.24 -5.22
C PHE A 75 0.73 -3.78 -5.00
N THR A 76 -0.19 -4.22 -5.84
CA THR A 76 -1.62 -3.89 -5.71
C THR A 76 -2.43 -5.09 -6.08
N ASP A 77 -3.67 -5.12 -5.61
CA ASP A 77 -4.64 -6.11 -6.04
C ASP A 77 -4.07 -7.52 -5.90
N LEU A 78 -3.57 -7.81 -4.70
CA LEU A 78 -3.10 -9.16 -4.38
C LEU A 78 -4.30 -10.07 -4.14
N GLN A 79 -5.36 -9.50 -3.54
CA GLN A 79 -6.56 -10.20 -3.07
C GLN A 79 -6.21 -11.47 -2.29
N TYR A 80 -5.23 -11.36 -1.38
CA TYR A 80 -4.84 -12.47 -0.53
C TYR A 80 -6.05 -12.97 0.28
N GLY A 81 -6.20 -14.28 0.38
CA GLY A 81 -7.39 -14.92 0.95
C GLY A 81 -8.44 -15.34 -0.07
N ASN A 82 -8.46 -14.79 -1.30
CA ASN A 82 -9.28 -15.37 -2.35
C ASN A 82 -8.74 -16.74 -2.79
N SER A 83 -9.61 -17.68 -3.16
CA SER A 83 -9.23 -18.99 -3.71
C SER A 83 -8.43 -18.91 -5.02
N GLN A 84 -8.61 -17.85 -5.80
CA GLN A 84 -7.91 -17.60 -7.07
C GLN A 84 -6.70 -16.67 -6.93
N CYS A 85 -6.33 -16.27 -5.71
CA CYS A 85 -5.10 -15.52 -5.45
C CYS A 85 -3.87 -16.37 -5.80
N ASN A 86 -2.99 -15.86 -6.67
CA ASN A 86 -1.75 -16.52 -7.05
C ASN A 86 -0.63 -16.21 -6.03
N GLU A 87 -0.73 -16.85 -4.87
CA GLU A 87 0.19 -16.70 -3.75
C GLU A 87 1.66 -16.99 -4.12
N LYS A 88 1.89 -17.95 -5.02
CA LYS A 88 3.23 -18.25 -5.54
C LYS A 88 3.84 -17.05 -6.25
N LYS A 89 3.04 -16.31 -7.03
CA LYS A 89 3.49 -15.09 -7.71
C LYS A 89 3.72 -13.92 -6.76
N ILE A 90 2.97 -13.82 -5.66
CA ILE A 90 3.23 -12.83 -4.60
C ILE A 90 4.62 -13.08 -4.00
N ILE A 91 4.90 -14.33 -3.63
CA ILE A 91 6.20 -14.77 -3.09
C ILE A 91 7.32 -14.51 -4.09
N GLU A 92 7.16 -14.93 -5.36
CA GLU A 92 8.14 -14.69 -6.42
C GLU A 92 8.43 -13.20 -6.63
N TYR A 93 7.40 -12.36 -6.63
CA TYR A 93 7.54 -10.92 -6.82
C TYR A 93 8.20 -10.23 -5.61
N ARG A 94 7.85 -10.64 -4.38
CA ARG A 94 8.55 -10.24 -3.16
C ARG A 94 10.03 -10.61 -3.21
N ASP A 95 10.35 -11.85 -3.60
CA ASP A 95 11.72 -12.32 -3.66
C ASP A 95 12.50 -11.59 -4.77
N TRP A 96 11.82 -11.22 -5.86
CA TRP A 96 12.38 -10.35 -6.88
C TRP A 96 12.69 -8.95 -6.36
N VAL A 97 11.86 -8.36 -5.49
CA VAL A 97 12.22 -7.13 -4.76
C VAL A 97 13.50 -7.36 -3.96
N LEU A 98 13.57 -8.45 -3.18
CA LEU A 98 14.70 -8.73 -2.29
C LEU A 98 16.03 -8.94 -3.01
N ALA A 99 15.98 -9.50 -4.22
CA ALA A 99 17.15 -9.86 -5.01
C ALA A 99 18.10 -8.69 -5.30
N GLU A 100 17.62 -7.44 -5.31
CA GLU A 100 18.46 -6.25 -5.53
C GLU A 100 18.16 -5.16 -4.49
N PRO A 101 19.19 -4.56 -3.84
CA PRO A 101 18.99 -3.63 -2.73
C PRO A 101 18.35 -2.30 -3.14
N ASN A 102 18.37 -1.95 -4.43
CA ASN A 102 17.83 -0.70 -4.98
C ASN A 102 16.37 -0.84 -5.47
N ARG A 103 15.69 -1.95 -5.16
CA ARG A 103 14.27 -2.17 -5.43
C ARG A 103 13.43 -1.79 -4.22
N LEU A 104 12.52 -0.83 -4.40
CA LEU A 104 11.59 -0.35 -3.40
C LEU A 104 10.16 -0.69 -3.80
N ALA A 105 9.28 -0.84 -2.82
CA ALA A 105 7.89 -1.24 -3.03
C ALA A 105 6.91 -0.11 -2.70
N LEU A 106 5.85 -0.03 -3.50
CA LEU A 106 4.69 0.84 -3.30
C LEU A 106 3.46 -0.06 -3.20
N PHE A 107 2.76 -0.03 -2.07
CA PHE A 107 1.56 -0.84 -1.86
C PHE A 107 0.32 -0.05 -2.29
N GLY A 108 -0.34 -0.52 -3.35
CA GLY A 108 -1.45 0.13 -4.03
C GLY A 108 -2.83 -0.20 -3.50
N GLY A 109 -2.98 -1.04 -2.48
CA GLY A 109 -4.29 -1.43 -1.93
C GLY A 109 -4.83 -2.74 -2.49
N ASP A 110 -5.93 -3.22 -1.92
CA ASP A 110 -6.50 -4.55 -2.12
C ASP A 110 -5.44 -5.66 -1.93
N MET A 111 -4.69 -5.55 -0.84
CA MET A 111 -3.66 -6.49 -0.41
C MET A 111 -4.31 -7.81 0.07
N CYS A 112 -5.45 -7.72 0.72
CA CYS A 112 -6.27 -8.88 1.09
C CYS A 112 -7.67 -8.75 0.50
N ASP A 113 -8.39 -9.85 0.37
CA ASP A 113 -9.66 -9.87 -0.36
C ASP A 113 -10.83 -9.38 0.50
N TYR A 114 -10.91 -9.77 1.78
CA TYR A 114 -11.94 -9.34 2.72
C TYR A 114 -13.36 -9.28 2.13
N ASN A 115 -13.71 -10.22 1.26
CA ASN A 115 -15.05 -10.22 0.70
C ASN A 115 -16.02 -10.66 1.79
N THR A 116 -17.07 -9.86 1.96
CA THR A 116 -18.14 -10.11 2.92
C THR A 116 -19.41 -10.49 2.18
N MET A 117 -20.46 -10.89 2.89
CA MET A 117 -21.78 -11.14 2.26
C MET A 117 -22.36 -9.90 1.55
N LEU A 118 -21.82 -8.70 1.82
CA LEU A 118 -22.19 -7.45 1.15
C LEU A 118 -21.32 -7.14 -0.08
N SER A 119 -20.34 -7.98 -0.39
CA SER A 119 -19.48 -7.84 -1.56
C SER A 119 -20.22 -8.20 -2.85
N VAL A 120 -19.72 -7.67 -3.96
CA VAL A 120 -20.24 -8.03 -5.29
C VAL A 120 -19.91 -9.48 -5.62
N GLY A 121 -20.84 -10.20 -6.24
CA GLY A 121 -20.65 -11.59 -6.65
C GLY A 121 -20.75 -12.57 -5.49
N LYS A 122 -20.02 -13.68 -5.59
CA LYS A 122 -19.98 -14.74 -4.56
C LYS A 122 -18.75 -14.64 -3.65
N GLY A 123 -18.09 -13.47 -3.61
CA GLY A 123 -16.75 -13.32 -3.01
C GLY A 123 -16.62 -13.83 -1.58
N ALA A 124 -17.66 -13.72 -0.75
CA ALA A 124 -17.66 -14.26 0.62
C ALA A 124 -17.49 -15.78 0.68
N MET A 125 -18.03 -16.50 -0.31
CA MET A 125 -17.95 -17.96 -0.43
C MET A 125 -16.63 -18.41 -1.08
N GLU A 126 -15.86 -17.48 -1.64
CA GLU A 126 -14.59 -17.72 -2.33
C GLU A 126 -13.37 -17.41 -1.43
N GLN A 127 -13.60 -17.11 -0.15
CA GLN A 127 -12.56 -16.87 0.85
C GLN A 127 -11.95 -18.19 1.36
N ARG A 128 -10.61 -18.25 1.44
CA ARG A 128 -9.85 -19.35 2.06
C ARG A 128 -9.70 -19.19 3.56
N PHE A 129 -9.73 -17.95 4.04
CA PHE A 129 -9.39 -17.59 5.42
C PHE A 129 -10.32 -16.50 5.94
N ASP A 130 -10.50 -16.47 7.26
CA ASP A 130 -11.15 -15.35 7.94
C ASP A 130 -10.29 -14.06 7.84
N PRO A 131 -10.89 -12.87 7.98
CA PRO A 131 -10.17 -11.60 7.77
C PRO A 131 -8.87 -11.46 8.58
N ASP A 132 -8.87 -11.81 9.86
CA ASP A 132 -7.66 -11.69 10.69
C ASP A 132 -6.55 -12.62 10.22
N GLU A 133 -6.89 -13.83 9.77
CA GLU A 133 -5.92 -14.79 9.23
C GLU A 133 -5.34 -14.31 7.89
N GLN A 134 -6.16 -13.66 7.04
CA GLN A 134 -5.65 -13.02 5.81
C GLN A 134 -4.59 -11.95 6.13
N VAL A 135 -4.85 -11.10 7.13
CA VAL A 135 -3.90 -10.06 7.57
C VAL A 135 -2.60 -10.70 8.07
N LEU A 136 -2.69 -11.64 9.02
CA LEU A 136 -1.52 -12.23 9.68
C LEU A 136 -0.65 -13.03 8.71
N SER A 137 -1.26 -13.91 7.92
CA SER A 137 -0.54 -14.69 6.92
C SER A 137 0.11 -13.82 5.84
N LEU A 138 -0.59 -12.78 5.37
CA LEU A 138 0.01 -11.87 4.39
C LEU A 138 1.14 -11.04 5.02
N ALA A 139 1.00 -10.62 6.28
CA ALA A 139 2.06 -9.93 7.00
C ALA A 139 3.32 -10.80 7.13
N GLU A 140 3.18 -12.10 7.43
CA GLU A 140 4.30 -13.05 7.45
C GLU A 140 4.99 -13.16 6.08
N ILE A 141 4.19 -13.22 5.00
CA ILE A 141 4.71 -13.27 3.63
C ILE A 141 5.48 -11.99 3.30
N LEU A 142 4.98 -10.80 3.66
CA LEU A 142 5.53 -9.50 3.26
C LEU A 142 6.54 -8.90 4.25
N ALA A 143 6.63 -9.42 5.49
CA ALA A 143 7.58 -8.98 6.51
C ALA A 143 9.02 -8.84 5.99
N PRO A 144 9.57 -9.77 5.17
CA PRO A 144 10.91 -9.65 4.62
C PRO A 144 11.15 -8.38 3.79
N ILE A 145 10.14 -7.83 3.11
CA ILE A 145 10.28 -6.62 2.27
C ILE A 145 9.81 -5.33 2.95
N SER A 146 9.27 -5.40 4.16
CA SER A 146 8.71 -4.24 4.89
C SER A 146 9.63 -3.02 4.92
N HIS A 147 10.93 -3.23 5.11
CA HIS A 147 11.97 -2.19 5.10
C HIS A 147 12.13 -1.44 3.76
N ARG A 148 11.65 -2.01 2.66
CA ARG A 148 11.72 -1.45 1.31
C ARG A 148 10.39 -0.84 0.86
N VAL A 149 9.33 -0.97 1.65
CA VAL A 149 8.04 -0.35 1.37
C VAL A 149 8.08 1.12 1.77
N ILE A 150 7.88 2.00 0.78
CA ILE A 150 7.97 3.46 0.96
C ILE A 150 6.60 4.16 0.93
N GLY A 151 5.54 3.41 0.67
CA GLY A 151 4.18 3.92 0.71
C GLY A 151 3.16 2.79 0.65
N TYR A 152 2.00 3.02 1.26
CA TYR A 152 0.87 2.11 1.24
C TYR A 152 -0.44 2.89 1.28
N VAL A 153 -1.29 2.62 0.29
CA VAL A 153 -2.69 3.07 0.28
C VAL A 153 -3.68 1.94 0.44
N GLY A 154 -4.78 2.19 1.15
CA GLY A 154 -5.90 1.25 1.27
C GLY A 154 -6.73 1.18 0.00
N GLY A 155 -7.13 -0.02 -0.40
CA GLY A 155 -8.09 -0.25 -1.46
C GLY A 155 -9.51 -0.40 -0.95
N ASN A 156 -10.44 -0.65 -1.86
CA ASN A 156 -11.84 -0.80 -1.45
C ASN A 156 -12.09 -2.11 -0.69
N HIS A 157 -11.22 -3.12 -0.82
CA HIS A 157 -11.30 -4.36 -0.05
C HIS A 157 -10.96 -4.09 1.42
N GLU A 158 -9.85 -3.38 1.73
CA GLU A 158 -9.52 -2.98 3.10
C GLU A 158 -10.60 -2.09 3.73
N GLN A 159 -11.15 -1.15 2.96
CA GLN A 159 -12.17 -0.21 3.44
C GLN A 159 -13.51 -0.88 3.77
N ARG A 160 -13.77 -2.12 3.33
CA ARG A 160 -15.01 -2.83 3.73
C ARG A 160 -15.11 -3.03 5.24
N GLY A 161 -13.98 -3.25 5.90
CA GLY A 161 -13.92 -3.34 7.36
C GLY A 161 -14.37 -2.06 8.05
N GLN A 162 -14.23 -0.89 7.42
CA GLN A 162 -14.58 0.38 8.06
C GLN A 162 -16.08 0.46 8.37
N LYS A 163 -16.93 -0.26 7.62
CA LYS A 163 -18.36 -0.39 7.89
C LYS A 163 -18.66 -1.07 9.24
N ILE A 164 -17.71 -1.84 9.76
CA ILE A 164 -17.76 -2.50 11.07
C ILE A 164 -16.72 -1.94 12.04
N GLY A 165 -16.17 -0.76 11.74
CA GLY A 165 -15.24 -0.04 12.62
C GLY A 165 -13.78 -0.53 12.58
N HIS A 166 -13.36 -1.29 11.57
CA HIS A 166 -12.00 -1.81 11.46
C HIS A 166 -11.33 -1.46 10.12
N ASP A 167 -10.10 -0.98 10.14
CA ASP A 167 -9.33 -0.74 8.92
C ASP A 167 -8.23 -1.81 8.78
N PHE A 168 -8.51 -2.84 7.98
CA PHE A 168 -7.58 -3.96 7.80
C PHE A 168 -6.28 -3.54 7.10
N GLY A 169 -6.29 -2.46 6.31
CA GLY A 169 -5.07 -1.93 5.71
C GLY A 169 -4.18 -1.28 6.77
N ALA A 170 -4.77 -0.48 7.67
CA ALA A 170 -4.04 0.07 8.81
C ALA A 170 -3.51 -1.04 9.73
N HIS A 171 -4.25 -2.12 9.91
CA HIS A 171 -3.82 -3.29 10.69
C HIS A 171 -2.57 -3.95 10.06
N LEU A 172 -2.62 -4.29 8.76
CA LEU A 172 -1.47 -4.84 8.04
C LEU A 172 -0.26 -3.89 8.08
N ALA A 173 -0.48 -2.59 7.87
CA ALA A 173 0.57 -1.59 7.92
C ALA A 173 1.24 -1.50 9.30
N SER A 174 0.46 -1.66 10.37
CA SER A 174 0.94 -1.63 11.75
C SER A 174 1.82 -2.85 12.06
N LEU A 175 1.42 -4.04 11.61
CA LEU A 175 2.22 -5.26 11.75
C LEU A 175 3.56 -5.15 11.01
N LEU A 176 3.56 -4.54 9.82
CA LEU A 176 4.76 -4.36 8.99
C LEU A 176 5.57 -3.10 9.33
N ARG A 177 5.06 -2.23 10.22
CA ARG A 177 5.64 -0.92 10.57
C ARG A 177 5.98 -0.07 9.34
N ILE A 178 5.00 0.10 8.45
CA ILE A 178 5.09 0.88 7.20
C ILE A 178 4.10 2.07 7.22
N PRO A 179 4.36 3.15 6.47
CA PRO A 179 3.42 4.26 6.34
C PRO A 179 2.10 3.79 5.70
N TYR A 180 0.97 4.39 6.08
CA TYR A 180 -0.36 4.01 5.55
C TYR A 180 -1.29 5.20 5.36
N SER A 181 -2.10 5.16 4.31
CA SER A 181 -3.24 6.04 4.09
C SER A 181 -4.40 5.28 3.46
N ALA A 182 -5.59 5.31 4.05
CA ALA A 182 -6.75 4.64 3.45
C ALA A 182 -7.22 5.23 2.11
N GLY A 183 -6.67 6.37 1.69
CA GLY A 183 -7.05 7.03 0.43
C GLY A 183 -5.85 7.29 -0.47
N ILE A 184 -5.29 8.48 -0.38
CA ILE A 184 -4.15 8.94 -1.19
C ILE A 184 -2.94 9.11 -0.29
N GLN A 185 -1.76 8.84 -0.84
CA GLN A 185 -0.49 9.14 -0.19
C GLN A 185 0.44 9.87 -1.17
N HIS A 186 0.91 11.03 -0.75
CA HIS A 186 1.93 11.79 -1.48
C HIS A 186 3.30 11.38 -0.96
N ILE A 187 4.20 10.99 -1.85
CA ILE A 187 5.53 10.50 -1.49
C ILE A 187 6.57 11.31 -2.24
N ASP A 188 7.45 11.97 -1.49
CA ASP A 188 8.57 12.73 -2.03
C ASP A 188 9.85 11.89 -1.90
N LEU A 189 10.41 11.48 -3.04
CA LEU A 189 11.63 10.70 -3.12
C LEU A 189 12.83 11.60 -3.48
N TYR A 190 13.78 11.72 -2.56
CA TYR A 190 15.01 12.48 -2.77
C TYR A 190 16.13 11.54 -3.23
N PHE A 191 16.61 11.74 -4.47
CA PHE A 191 17.62 10.90 -5.08
C PHE A 191 18.47 11.67 -6.10
N GLY A 192 19.74 11.90 -5.78
CA GLY A 192 20.66 12.66 -6.63
C GLY A 192 20.17 14.10 -6.89
N LYS A 193 19.87 14.41 -8.15
CA LYS A 193 19.34 15.70 -8.61
C LYS A 193 17.82 15.83 -8.44
N TRP A 194 17.11 14.77 -8.07
CA TRP A 194 15.70 14.85 -7.70
C TRP A 194 15.54 15.53 -6.34
N LYS A 195 14.80 16.65 -6.33
CA LYS A 195 14.52 17.46 -5.13
C LYS A 195 13.09 18.01 -5.13
N PRO A 196 12.04 17.19 -5.01
CA PRO A 196 11.99 15.72 -4.99
C PRO A 196 11.56 15.11 -6.34
N PHE A 197 11.58 13.77 -6.46
CA PHE A 197 10.78 13.01 -7.41
C PHE A 197 9.43 12.70 -6.74
N LYS A 198 8.34 13.24 -7.29
CA LYS A 198 7.02 13.22 -6.67
C LYS A 198 6.21 12.03 -7.12
N ILE A 199 5.69 11.26 -6.17
CA ILE A 199 4.84 10.10 -6.42
C ILE A 199 3.47 10.36 -5.81
N TYR A 200 2.44 10.15 -6.62
CA TYR A 200 1.05 10.12 -6.20
C TYR A 200 0.59 8.66 -6.19
N LEU A 201 0.46 8.11 -4.98
CA LEU A 201 -0.01 6.75 -4.77
C LEU A 201 -1.50 6.78 -4.41
N TRP A 202 -2.30 6.04 -5.16
CA TRP A 202 -3.74 5.93 -4.96
C TRP A 202 -4.25 4.60 -5.51
N HIS A 203 -5.10 3.90 -4.76
CA HIS A 203 -5.60 2.61 -5.21
C HIS A 203 -6.38 2.69 -6.53
N GLY A 204 -7.27 3.67 -6.64
CA GLY A 204 -8.18 3.78 -7.78
C GLY A 204 -9.63 3.92 -7.33
N ARG A 205 -10.53 4.05 -8.31
CA ARG A 205 -11.98 3.96 -8.09
C ARG A 205 -12.71 3.61 -9.39
N GLY A 206 -13.97 3.18 -9.26
CA GLY A 206 -14.93 3.04 -10.36
C GLY A 206 -14.96 1.66 -11.00
N GLY A 207 -15.94 1.41 -11.87
CA GLY A 207 -16.15 0.11 -12.55
C GLY A 207 -15.87 0.17 -14.06
N ALA A 208 -14.88 0.96 -14.47
CA ALA A 208 -14.60 1.20 -15.89
C ALA A 208 -14.26 -0.11 -16.61
N ARG A 209 -14.98 -0.41 -17.70
CA ARG A 209 -14.78 -1.63 -18.51
C ARG A 209 -13.85 -1.44 -19.70
N THR A 210 -13.87 -0.24 -20.32
CA THR A 210 -13.06 0.06 -21.50
C THR A 210 -11.76 0.75 -21.11
N MET A 211 -10.71 0.57 -21.91
CA MET A 211 -9.41 1.23 -21.68
C MET A 211 -9.51 2.76 -21.71
N GLY A 212 -10.37 3.32 -22.57
CA GLY A 212 -10.62 4.77 -22.61
C GLY A 212 -11.22 5.31 -21.31
N ALA A 213 -12.17 4.60 -20.71
CA ALA A 213 -12.76 5.00 -19.44
C ALA A 213 -11.73 4.91 -18.28
N LYS A 214 -10.88 3.87 -18.28
CA LYS A 214 -9.78 3.74 -17.31
C LYS A 214 -8.76 4.88 -17.45
N ALA A 215 -8.40 5.23 -18.69
CA ALA A 215 -7.51 6.36 -18.97
C ALA A 215 -8.09 7.70 -18.50
N GLN A 216 -9.40 7.91 -18.67
CA GLN A 216 -10.07 9.13 -18.21
C GLN A 216 -10.03 9.29 -16.68
N ILE A 217 -10.19 8.19 -15.93
CA ILE A 217 -10.07 8.21 -14.47
C ILE A 217 -8.66 8.66 -14.06
N MET A 218 -7.62 8.11 -14.70
CA MET A 218 -6.24 8.53 -14.44
C MET A 218 -5.99 9.99 -14.80
N GLY A 219 -6.52 10.46 -15.94
CA GLY A 219 -6.42 11.87 -16.35
C GLY A 219 -7.08 12.83 -15.35
N THR A 220 -8.14 12.39 -14.66
CA THR A 220 -8.78 13.18 -13.60
C THR A 220 -7.84 13.38 -12.43
N VAL A 221 -7.02 12.40 -12.05
CA VAL A 221 -6.06 12.58 -10.95
C VAL A 221 -5.01 13.64 -11.31
N VAL A 222 -4.50 13.59 -12.55
CA VAL A 222 -3.51 14.56 -13.06
C VAL A 222 -4.04 15.99 -13.05
N SER A 223 -5.35 16.21 -13.19
CA SER A 223 -5.92 17.57 -13.12
C SER A 223 -5.98 18.14 -11.70
N HIS A 224 -5.88 17.31 -10.66
CA HIS A 224 -5.98 17.73 -9.26
C HIS A 224 -4.64 17.77 -8.53
N ASP A 225 -3.61 17.11 -9.07
CA ASP A 225 -2.30 16.99 -8.42
C ASP A 225 -1.15 17.13 -9.42
N ARG A 226 0.05 17.44 -8.95
CA ARG A 226 1.28 17.56 -9.75
C ARG A 226 2.39 16.65 -9.22
N ALA A 227 2.43 15.44 -9.76
CA ALA A 227 3.45 14.42 -9.52
C ALA A 227 4.21 14.03 -10.80
N ASN A 228 5.37 13.38 -10.63
CA ASN A 228 6.12 12.77 -11.72
C ASN A 228 5.60 11.34 -12.03
N LEU A 229 5.15 10.63 -11.01
CA LEU A 229 4.58 9.28 -11.12
C LEU A 229 3.22 9.24 -10.44
N TYR A 230 2.17 8.94 -11.20
CA TYR A 230 0.86 8.58 -10.65
C TYR A 230 0.72 7.09 -10.79
N ILE A 231 0.49 6.39 -9.68
CA ILE A 231 0.43 4.92 -9.70
C ILE A 231 -0.82 4.41 -8.99
N SER A 232 -1.50 3.46 -9.63
CA SER A 232 -2.76 2.89 -9.14
C SER A 232 -2.97 1.42 -9.52
N GLY A 233 -3.94 0.80 -8.86
CA GLY A 233 -4.44 -0.54 -9.14
C GLY A 233 -5.91 -0.50 -9.51
N HIS A 234 -6.73 -1.29 -8.79
CA HIS A 234 -8.20 -1.31 -8.77
C HIS A 234 -8.89 -1.80 -10.06
N THR A 235 -8.46 -1.29 -11.21
CA THR A 235 -9.09 -1.59 -12.51
C THR A 235 -8.61 -2.89 -13.15
N HIS A 236 -7.64 -3.56 -12.51
CA HIS A 236 -7.01 -4.81 -12.93
C HIS A 236 -6.57 -4.75 -14.40
N SER A 237 -5.90 -3.66 -14.79
CA SER A 237 -5.45 -3.47 -16.16
C SER A 237 -4.17 -2.67 -16.20
N ALA A 238 -3.20 -3.21 -16.94
CA ALA A 238 -1.96 -2.52 -17.21
C ALA A 238 -2.20 -1.35 -18.16
N LEU A 239 -1.78 -0.16 -17.76
CA LEU A 239 -1.90 1.04 -18.56
C LEU A 239 -0.76 2.00 -18.22
N VAL A 240 -0.12 2.55 -19.26
CA VAL A 240 0.88 3.61 -19.13
C VAL A 240 0.45 4.79 -19.98
N ILE A 241 0.26 5.95 -19.35
CA ILE A 241 -0.09 7.20 -20.04
C ILE A 241 1.03 8.21 -19.79
N PRO A 242 1.89 8.51 -20.78
CA PRO A 242 2.84 9.60 -20.67
C PRO A 242 2.15 10.95 -20.79
N GLY A 243 2.70 11.95 -20.13
CA GLY A 243 2.27 13.33 -20.30
C GLY A 243 3.31 14.32 -19.80
N SER A 244 2.94 15.60 -19.74
CA SER A 244 3.82 16.65 -19.22
C SER A 244 3.05 17.74 -18.51
N HIS A 245 3.58 18.17 -17.37
CA HIS A 245 3.19 19.39 -16.69
C HIS A 245 3.96 20.58 -17.26
N ILE A 246 3.27 21.70 -17.45
CA ILE A 246 3.90 22.97 -17.80
C ILE A 246 3.97 23.84 -16.53
N GLU A 247 5.18 24.18 -16.13
CA GLU A 247 5.47 25.06 -15.00
C GLU A 247 6.10 26.36 -15.49
N ARG A 248 5.54 27.49 -15.04
CA ARG A 248 6.14 28.81 -15.27
C ARG A 248 6.96 29.17 -14.04
N ASP A 249 8.27 28.99 -14.14
CA ASP A 249 9.22 29.35 -13.09
C ASP A 249 9.46 30.87 -13.15
N HIS A 250 8.67 31.61 -12.37
CA HIS A 250 8.74 33.06 -12.33
C HIS A 250 10.08 33.59 -11.77
N LYS A 251 10.77 32.81 -10.93
CA LYS A 251 12.06 33.21 -10.35
C LYS A 251 13.17 33.11 -11.40
N ALA A 252 13.23 32.01 -12.13
CA ALA A 252 14.21 31.81 -13.20
C ALA A 252 13.77 32.39 -14.56
N LYS A 253 12.55 32.98 -14.64
CA LYS A 253 11.93 33.53 -15.87
C LYS A 253 11.94 32.54 -17.04
N GLN A 254 11.60 31.28 -16.77
CA GLN A 254 11.57 30.22 -17.78
C GLN A 254 10.30 29.39 -17.68
N VAL A 255 9.91 28.77 -18.80
CA VAL A 255 8.86 27.75 -18.83
C VAL A 255 9.55 26.40 -18.82
N ARG A 256 9.22 25.56 -17.84
CA ARG A 256 9.71 24.20 -17.72
C ARG A 256 8.61 23.22 -18.12
N MET A 257 8.98 22.24 -18.91
CA MET A 257 8.17 21.06 -19.15
C MET A 257 8.69 19.95 -18.25
N GLU A 258 7.82 19.40 -17.41
CA GLU A 258 8.15 18.28 -16.53
C GLU A 258 7.31 17.07 -16.93
N LYS A 259 7.97 16.00 -17.35
CA LYS A 259 7.28 14.78 -17.76
C LYS A 259 6.67 14.07 -16.55
N TYR A 260 5.53 13.44 -16.78
CA TYR A 260 4.90 12.51 -15.83
C TYR A 260 4.45 11.23 -16.55
N TYR A 261 4.20 10.19 -15.76
CA TYR A 261 3.51 9.00 -16.22
C TYR A 261 2.40 8.62 -15.25
N CYS A 262 1.24 8.25 -15.79
CA CYS A 262 0.24 7.49 -15.08
C CYS A 262 0.44 6.01 -15.35
N VAL A 263 0.52 5.20 -14.31
CA VAL A 263 0.76 3.76 -14.38
C VAL A 263 -0.32 3.04 -13.61
N SER A 264 -1.06 2.16 -14.27
CA SER A 264 -2.00 1.23 -13.64
C SER A 264 -1.46 -0.18 -13.76
N SER A 265 -1.68 -1.00 -12.73
CA SER A 265 -1.29 -2.40 -12.70
C SER A 265 -2.49 -3.35 -12.87
N THR A 266 -2.19 -4.61 -13.16
CA THR A 266 -3.16 -5.71 -13.11
C THR A 266 -3.31 -6.22 -11.67
N SER A 267 -3.64 -7.49 -11.47
CA SER A 267 -3.80 -8.13 -10.15
C SER A 267 -3.07 -9.47 -10.08
N PHE A 268 -2.89 -10.00 -8.88
CA PHE A 268 -2.36 -11.35 -8.64
C PHE A 268 -3.44 -12.42 -8.67
N MET A 269 -4.61 -12.10 -9.20
CA MET A 269 -5.74 -13.00 -9.33
C MET A 269 -5.66 -13.80 -10.64
N ASN A 270 -5.92 -15.11 -10.56
CA ASN A 270 -6.21 -15.88 -11.76
C ASN A 270 -7.57 -15.47 -12.33
N TYR A 271 -7.77 -15.65 -13.64
CA TYR A 271 -8.99 -15.20 -14.32
C TYR A 271 -10.16 -16.17 -14.12
N TYR A 272 -9.96 -17.46 -14.44
CA TYR A 272 -11.01 -18.46 -14.38
C TYR A 272 -11.41 -18.80 -12.94
N GLY A 273 -12.71 -19.00 -12.71
CA GLY A 273 -13.29 -19.24 -11.39
C GLY A 273 -13.51 -17.98 -10.56
N THR A 274 -13.50 -16.79 -11.18
CA THR A 274 -13.69 -15.51 -10.47
C THR A 274 -14.95 -14.77 -10.92
N TYR A 275 -15.34 -13.75 -10.14
CA TYR A 275 -16.35 -12.78 -10.57
C TYR A 275 -15.98 -12.10 -11.90
N ALA A 276 -14.69 -11.85 -12.17
CA ALA A 276 -14.26 -11.18 -13.39
C ALA A 276 -14.64 -12.00 -14.64
N GLU A 277 -14.46 -13.32 -14.58
CA GLU A 277 -14.91 -14.25 -15.63
C GLU A 277 -16.44 -14.20 -15.79
N SER A 278 -17.17 -14.38 -14.68
CA SER A 278 -18.63 -14.42 -14.70
C SER A 278 -19.27 -13.10 -15.18
N ALA A 279 -18.60 -11.97 -14.92
CA ALA A 279 -19.03 -10.64 -15.33
C ALA A 279 -18.45 -10.19 -16.69
N TYR A 280 -17.75 -11.09 -17.40
CA TYR A 280 -17.20 -10.88 -18.74
C TYR A 280 -16.24 -9.68 -18.83
N TYR A 281 -15.38 -9.52 -17.81
CA TYR A 281 -14.22 -8.64 -17.93
C TYR A 281 -13.16 -9.28 -18.83
N ALA A 282 -12.35 -8.47 -19.51
CA ALA A 282 -11.26 -9.03 -20.31
C ALA A 282 -10.23 -9.72 -19.40
N PRO A 283 -9.76 -10.94 -19.75
CA PRO A 283 -8.69 -11.59 -19.03
C PRO A 283 -7.40 -10.77 -19.14
N ASN A 284 -6.64 -10.68 -18.05
CA ASN A 284 -5.33 -10.04 -18.01
C ASN A 284 -4.32 -11.01 -17.40
N PHE A 285 -3.09 -10.98 -17.89
CA PHE A 285 -1.97 -11.66 -17.25
C PHE A 285 -1.37 -10.76 -16.17
N LEU A 286 -0.62 -11.36 -15.24
CA LEU A 286 0.05 -10.62 -14.17
C LEU A 286 1.12 -9.69 -14.75
N LEU A 287 0.90 -8.39 -14.55
CA LEU A 287 1.76 -7.30 -14.98
C LEU A 287 1.67 -6.15 -13.97
N MET A 288 2.80 -5.86 -13.31
CA MET A 288 2.91 -4.83 -12.28
C MET A 288 3.68 -3.63 -12.82
N GLY A 289 3.13 -2.45 -12.60
CA GLY A 289 3.78 -1.21 -12.97
C GLY A 289 5.08 -1.01 -12.20
N ALA A 290 6.13 -0.59 -12.90
CA ALA A 290 7.41 -0.24 -12.30
C ALA A 290 7.95 1.07 -12.87
N ALA A 291 8.66 1.82 -12.03
CA ALA A 291 9.38 3.02 -12.46
C ALA A 291 10.86 2.89 -12.11
N ILE A 292 11.73 3.15 -13.08
CA ILE A 292 13.17 3.17 -12.89
C ILE A 292 13.60 4.63 -12.82
N VAL A 293 14.06 5.08 -11.66
CA VAL A 293 14.45 6.45 -11.36
C VAL A 293 15.97 6.54 -11.33
N TYR A 294 16.54 7.53 -12.02
CA TYR A 294 17.98 7.79 -12.09
C TYR A 294 18.33 9.09 -11.34
N PRO A 295 19.54 9.19 -10.74
CA PRO A 295 19.94 10.35 -9.94
C PRO A 295 20.16 11.61 -10.79
N ASN A 296 20.16 11.52 -12.12
CA ASN A 296 20.37 12.64 -13.05
C ASN A 296 19.08 13.40 -13.41
N ARG A 297 18.00 13.24 -12.63
CA ARG A 297 16.66 13.81 -12.89
C ARG A 297 15.98 13.23 -14.14
N THR A 298 16.23 11.95 -14.41
CA THR A 298 15.51 11.18 -15.42
C THR A 298 14.88 9.93 -14.81
N PHE A 299 13.83 9.44 -15.44
CA PHE A 299 13.17 8.19 -15.06
C PHE A 299 12.46 7.59 -16.27
N ARG A 300 12.14 6.29 -16.22
CA ARG A 300 11.40 5.56 -17.26
C ARG A 300 10.42 4.58 -16.62
N ILE A 301 9.38 4.23 -17.35
CA ILE A 301 8.43 3.20 -16.92
C ILE A 301 8.86 1.85 -17.50
N SER A 302 8.71 0.82 -16.68
CA SER A 302 8.79 -0.59 -17.05
C SER A 302 7.46 -1.23 -16.66
N ILE A 303 6.95 -2.13 -17.50
CA ILE A 303 5.82 -2.99 -17.16
C ILE A 303 6.26 -4.42 -17.42
#